data_AF-A0A251XYP8-F1
#
_entry.id   AF-A0A251XYP8-F1
#
_cell.length_a   1.000
_cell.length_b   1.000
_cell.length_c   1.000
_cell.angle_alpha   90.00
_cell.angle_beta   90.00
_cell.angle_gamma   90.00
#
_symmetry.space_group_name_H-M   'P 1'
#
loop_
_entity.id
_entity.type
_entity.pdbx_description
1 polymer ?
#
loop_
_entity_poly.entity_id
_entity_poly.type
_entity_poly.pdbx_seq_one_letter_code
_entity_poly.pdbx_strand_id
1 'polypeptide(L)'
;MCDEDGCSATLEQSRLPAIPESDLPEHMAAATGPGLWRLERGMTTPAQATFTALAADGTTLAEVTPELSWRPVDPFDRCQGPKTAGTVNLPVAG
;
A
#
# COMPACT_ATOMS: atom_id res chain seq x y z
N MET A 1 13.17 24.83 -30.29
CA MET A 1 14.19 24.57 -29.27
C MET A 1 13.57 25.01 -27.97
N CYS A 2 13.18 24.06 -27.13
CA CYS A 2 12.75 24.35 -25.77
C CYS A 2 14.03 24.31 -24.95
N ASP A 3 14.48 25.49 -24.50
CA ASP A 3 15.59 25.61 -23.56
C ASP A 3 15.14 25.14 -22.16
N GLU A 4 16.14 24.84 -21.35
CA GLU A 4 16.11 23.94 -20.19
C GLU A 4 15.38 24.48 -18.94
N ASP A 5 14.23 25.14 -19.14
CA ASP A 5 13.28 25.56 -18.10
C ASP A 5 12.41 24.37 -17.61
N GLY A 6 13.08 23.25 -17.34
CA GLY A 6 12.50 22.04 -16.77
C GLY A 6 12.51 22.12 -15.24
N CYS A 7 11.38 22.57 -14.69
CA CYS A 7 11.03 22.63 -13.27
C CYS A 7 11.70 23.77 -12.48
N SER A 8 11.00 24.91 -12.41
CA SER A 8 11.15 25.87 -11.32
C SER A 8 10.89 25.14 -9.99
N ALA A 9 11.95 24.68 -9.35
CA ALA A 9 11.92 24.27 -7.96
C ALA A 9 11.67 25.52 -7.12
N THR A 10 10.43 25.73 -6.67
CA THR A 10 10.16 26.64 -5.55
C THR A 10 10.75 25.99 -4.30
N LEU A 11 12.05 26.24 -4.09
CA LEU A 11 12.82 26.06 -2.87
C LEU A 11 12.29 27.02 -1.79
N GLU A 12 11.06 26.80 -1.36
CA GLU A 12 10.53 27.19 -0.05
C GLU A 12 9.84 25.92 0.46
N GLN A 13 10.58 24.83 0.70
CA GLN A 13 11.25 24.63 1.98
C GLN A 13 10.41 25.10 3.18
N SER A 14 9.11 24.81 3.14
CA SER A 14 8.33 24.51 4.34
C SER A 14 8.99 23.31 5.01
N ARG A 15 10.01 23.58 5.84
CA ARG A 15 10.61 22.65 6.80
C ARG A 15 9.53 22.28 7.82
N LEU A 16 8.58 21.46 7.41
CA LEU A 16 8.00 20.53 8.35
C LEU A 16 9.16 19.63 8.79
N PRO A 17 9.31 19.34 10.10
CA PRO A 17 10.27 18.34 10.52
C PRO A 17 10.01 17.09 9.69
N ALA A 18 11.04 16.59 9.00
CA ALA A 18 10.96 15.31 8.33
C ALA A 18 10.59 14.31 9.41
N ILE A 19 9.34 13.85 9.40
CA ILE A 19 8.93 12.73 10.23
C ILE A 19 9.88 11.61 9.78
N PRO A 20 10.71 11.05 10.67
CA PRO A 20 11.57 9.95 10.28
C PRO A 20 10.66 8.88 9.69
N GLU A 21 10.95 8.41 8.47
CA GLU A 21 10.13 7.42 7.75
C GLU A 21 9.86 6.16 8.59
N SER A 22 10.68 5.95 9.62
CA SER A 22 10.58 4.90 10.63
C SER A 22 9.39 5.00 11.59
N ASP A 23 8.67 6.13 11.63
CA ASP A 23 7.48 6.34 12.51
C ASP A 23 6.14 6.15 11.77
N LEU A 24 6.15 5.95 10.46
CA LEU A 24 4.93 5.62 9.71
C LEU A 24 4.69 4.11 9.78
N PRO A 25 3.45 3.66 10.06
CA PRO A 25 3.16 2.24 10.05
C PRO A 25 3.47 1.67 8.67
N GLU A 26 4.32 0.64 8.61
CA GLU A 26 4.77 0.03 7.34
C GLU A 26 3.60 -0.46 6.46
N HIS A 27 2.44 -0.66 7.10
CA HIS A 27 1.18 -1.06 6.50
C HIS A 27 0.02 -0.33 7.19
N MET A 28 -0.99 0.04 6.42
CA MET A 28 -2.25 0.62 6.87
C MET A 28 -3.41 -0.23 6.37
N ALA A 29 -4.39 -0.47 7.23
CA ALA A 29 -5.61 -1.20 6.89
C ALA A 29 -6.82 -0.31 7.15
N ALA A 30 -7.71 -0.19 6.17
CA ALA A 30 -8.95 0.57 6.29
C ALA A 30 -10.14 -0.27 5.80
N ALA A 31 -11.21 -0.34 6.59
CA ALA A 31 -12.46 -0.96 6.16
C ALA A 31 -13.12 -0.09 5.07
N THR A 32 -13.48 -0.71 3.94
CA THR A 32 -14.14 -0.03 2.81
C THR A 32 -15.60 -0.46 2.64
N GLY A 33 -16.03 -1.47 3.39
CA GLY A 33 -17.40 -1.97 3.42
C GLY A 33 -17.51 -3.23 4.29
N PRO A 34 -18.71 -3.82 4.40
CA PRO A 34 -18.90 -5.08 5.12
C PRO A 34 -17.98 -6.19 4.56
N GLY A 35 -17.08 -6.70 5.39
CA GLY A 35 -16.13 -7.76 4.99
C GLY A 35 -15.05 -7.33 3.99
N LEU A 36 -14.95 -6.03 3.66
CA LEU A 36 -13.98 -5.52 2.69
C LEU A 36 -12.99 -4.57 3.36
N TRP A 37 -11.72 -4.83 3.11
CA TRP A 37 -10.60 -4.05 3.64
C TRP A 37 -9.68 -3.65 2.49
N ARG A 38 -9.20 -2.40 2.54
CA ARG A 38 -8.10 -1.91 1.72
C ARG A 38 -6.84 -1.91 2.56
N LEU A 39 -5.80 -2.53 2.04
CA LEU A 39 -4.48 -2.59 2.64
C LEU A 39 -3.52 -1.75 1.79
N GLU A 40 -2.81 -0.84 2.45
CA GLU A 40 -1.80 0.03 1.85
C GLU A 40 -0.48 -0.22 2.58
N ARG A 41 0.63 -0.11 1.86
CA ARG A 41 1.97 -0.26 2.43
C ARG A 41 2.92 0.68 1.69
N GLY A 42 4.13 0.85 2.21
CA GLY A 42 5.19 1.59 1.52
C GLY A 42 5.51 1.00 0.13
N MET A 43 6.47 1.59 -0.58
CA MET A 43 6.79 1.28 -1.99
C MET A 43 7.36 -0.14 -2.27
N THR A 44 7.26 -1.07 -1.31
CA THR A 44 7.70 -2.45 -1.48
C THR A 44 6.58 -3.33 -2.07
N THR A 45 6.95 -4.22 -3.00
CA THR A 45 6.03 -5.19 -3.64
C THR A 45 6.51 -6.61 -3.34
N PRO A 46 6.07 -7.23 -2.23
CA PRO A 46 6.51 -8.56 -1.86
C PRO A 46 5.80 -9.58 -2.74
N ALA A 47 6.48 -10.69 -3.04
CA ALA A 47 5.89 -11.77 -3.81
C ALA A 47 4.74 -12.46 -3.04
N GLN A 48 4.83 -12.52 -1.72
CA GLN A 48 3.82 -13.15 -0.85
C GLN A 48 3.51 -12.25 0.35
N ALA A 49 2.32 -12.42 0.91
CA ALA A 49 1.95 -11.87 2.21
C ALA A 49 1.00 -12.84 2.93
N THR A 50 1.08 -12.89 4.26
CA THR A 50 0.11 -13.62 5.09
C THR A 50 -0.98 -12.66 5.54
N PHE A 51 -2.24 -13.05 5.36
CA PHE A 51 -3.40 -12.32 5.85
C PHE A 51 -4.16 -13.22 6.83
N THR A 52 -4.34 -12.73 8.05
CA THR A 52 -5.00 -13.45 9.14
C THR A 52 -6.21 -12.65 9.62
N ALA A 53 -7.39 -13.27 9.60
CA ALA A 53 -8.60 -12.71 10.18
C ALA A 53 -8.76 -13.24 11.61
N LEU A 54 -8.94 -12.34 12.58
CA LEU A 54 -9.10 -12.66 13.99
C LEU A 54 -10.51 -12.28 14.47
N ALA A 55 -11.06 -13.08 15.38
CA ALA A 55 -12.20 -12.70 16.19
C ALA A 55 -11.80 -11.65 17.24
N ALA A 56 -12.80 -11.06 17.91
CA ALA A 56 -12.57 -10.04 18.93
C ALA A 56 -11.76 -10.55 20.14
N ASP A 57 -11.77 -11.87 20.39
CA ASP A 57 -10.99 -12.53 21.44
C ASP A 57 -9.57 -12.95 20.99
N GLY A 58 -9.20 -12.66 19.74
CA GLY A 58 -7.92 -13.02 19.15
C GLY A 58 -7.89 -14.41 18.50
N THR A 59 -8.99 -15.16 18.50
CA THR A 59 -9.07 -16.45 17.81
C THR A 59 -8.91 -16.27 16.29
N THR A 60 -8.03 -17.05 15.66
CA THR A 60 -7.90 -17.05 14.19
C THR A 60 -9.14 -17.67 13.55
N LEU A 61 -9.83 -16.88 12.72
CA LEU A 61 -10.98 -17.32 11.95
C LEU A 61 -10.60 -17.82 10.55
N ALA A 62 -9.58 -17.20 9.94
CA ALA A 62 -9.04 -17.60 8.64
C ALA A 62 -7.60 -17.11 8.48
N GLU A 63 -6.80 -17.84 7.72
CA GLU A 63 -5.44 -17.44 7.34
C GLU A 63 -5.16 -17.88 5.90
N VAL A 64 -4.53 -17.00 5.12
CA VAL A 64 -4.09 -17.28 3.74
C VAL A 64 -2.74 -16.63 3.48
N THR A 65 -1.90 -17.29 2.68
CA THR A 65 -0.63 -16.74 2.19
C THR A 65 -0.58 -16.77 0.66
N PRO A 66 -1.29 -15.86 -0.03
CA PRO A 66 -1.30 -15.82 -1.49
C PRO A 66 0.01 -15.25 -2.07
N GLU A 67 0.30 -15.65 -3.31
CA GLU A 67 1.16 -14.89 -4.20
C GLU A 67 0.47 -13.58 -4.60
N LEU A 68 1.22 -12.48 -4.60
CA LEU A 68 0.77 -11.15 -4.95
C LEU A 68 1.29 -10.76 -6.33
N SER A 69 0.39 -10.74 -7.31
CA SER A 69 0.68 -10.22 -8.63
C SER A 69 0.45 -8.71 -8.68
N TRP A 70 1.55 -7.95 -8.57
CA TRP A 70 1.53 -6.49 -8.58
C TRP A 70 1.48 -5.92 -9.99
N ARG A 71 0.64 -4.90 -10.17
CA ARG A 71 0.58 -4.11 -11.40
C ARG A 71 0.67 -2.62 -11.09
N PRO A 72 1.25 -1.79 -11.98
CA PRO A 72 1.15 -0.34 -11.88
C PRO A 72 -0.31 0.09 -11.75
N VAL A 73 -0.59 1.08 -10.89
CA VAL A 73 -1.91 1.70 -10.81
C VAL A 73 -2.20 2.48 -12.09
N ASP A 74 -1.19 3.20 -12.59
CA ASP A 74 -1.19 3.82 -13.92
C ASP A 74 -0.26 3.02 -14.85
N PRO A 75 -0.77 2.39 -15.93
CA PRO A 75 0.06 1.62 -16.86
C PRO A 75 1.03 2.47 -17.69
N PHE A 76 0.87 3.80 -17.72
CA PHE A 76 1.74 4.72 -18.46
C PHE A 76 2.80 5.39 -17.58
N ASP A 77 2.81 5.09 -16.28
CA ASP A 77 3.79 5.65 -15.35
C ASP A 77 5.19 5.08 -15.61
N ARG A 78 6.12 5.96 -16.01
CA ARG A 78 7.51 5.60 -16.30
C ARG A 78 8.39 5.60 -15.06
N CYS A 79 7.91 6.14 -13.94
CA CYS A 79 8.69 6.34 -12.72
C CYS A 79 8.55 5.19 -11.72
N GLN A 80 7.94 4.07 -12.11
CA GLN A 80 7.65 2.93 -11.22
C GLN A 80 6.89 3.36 -9.96
N GLY A 81 5.87 4.21 -10.12
CA GLY A 81 5.04 4.68 -9.03
C GLY A 81 4.15 3.59 -8.42
N PRO A 82 3.07 3.98 -7.75
CA PRO A 82 2.26 3.07 -6.94
C PRO A 82 1.81 1.83 -7.71
N LYS A 83 1.89 0.68 -7.03
CA LYS A 83 1.44 -0.61 -7.55
C LYS A 83 0.33 -1.15 -6.67
N THR A 84 -0.53 -1.96 -7.27
CA THR A 84 -1.63 -2.65 -6.59
C THR A 84 -1.55 -4.15 -6.83
N ALA A 85 -1.77 -4.93 -5.78
CA ALA A 85 -2.09 -6.34 -5.90
C ALA A 85 -3.63 -6.49 -6.00
N GLY A 86 -4.09 -7.53 -6.69
CA GLY A 86 -5.52 -7.83 -6.79
C GLY A 86 -6.16 -8.16 -5.43
N THR A 87 -7.48 -8.38 -5.45
CA THR A 87 -8.22 -8.76 -4.25
C THR A 87 -7.83 -10.16 -3.77
N VAL A 88 -7.58 -10.28 -2.47
CA VAL A 88 -7.38 -11.56 -1.77
C VAL A 88 -8.68 -11.92 -1.07
N ASN A 89 -9.18 -13.14 -1.28
CA ASN A 89 -10.35 -13.65 -0.59
C ASN A 89 -9.91 -14.43 0.66
N LEU A 90 -10.41 -14.04 1.82
CA LEU A 90 -10.25 -14.77 3.07
C LEU A 90 -11.55 -15.52 3.38
N PRO A 91 -11.56 -16.87 3.38
CA PRO A 91 -12.77 -17.65 3.68
C PRO A 91 -12.99 -17.70 5.19
N VAL A 92 -13.54 -16.62 5.75
CA VAL A 92 -13.94 -16.56 7.16
C VAL A 92 -15.24 -17.37 7.31
N ALA A 93 -15.21 -18.46 8.08
CA ALA A 93 -16.43 -19.17 8.45
C ALA A 93 -17.27 -18.29 9.37
N GLY A 94 -18.53 -18.05 9.00
CA GLY A 94 -19.50 -17.28 9.78
C GLY A 94 -20.24 -18.10 10.82
#